data_AF-A0A9E2FGK3-F1
#
_entry.id   AF-A0A9E2FGK3-F1
#
_cell.length_a   1.000
_cell.length_b   1.000
_cell.length_c   1.000
_cell.angle_alpha   90.00
_cell.angle_beta   90.00
_cell.angle_gamma   90.00
#
_symmetry.space_group_name_H-M   'P 1'
#
loop_
_entity.id
_entity.type
_entity.pdbx_description
1 polymer ?
#
loop_
_entity_poly.entity_id
_entity_poly.type
_entity_poly.pdbx_seq_one_letter_code
_entity_poly.pdbx_strand_id
1 'polypeptide(L)'
;ANPGKISVSARSEEIGDDVGEIDATVEGDDAKIAFNGKYLTEVLSVLREADRNLTAMRLENPLINPQNPAAVSQRLAQLEMAGKELQQRRSEYQADLDAQRQLLASVESQMNMPTELANQSTNATEATFLSPEAIRLTSLIDTADAKIAELRTVRRMTDEHPEIKELLTTRRSNMAALEVQRDRDRQLTVANGALDVRLMSLVGGAEPWRSDRARLFVQIAAQEAKIKDVDISQQANEREIAQLADVRARVFEIQDSYADITDEVGRAKREHALLADTLAKVEPALRANEQNKLLHWSLGPPARGGAVPVKPTARIVVLLALFAGVAAGAIFVVLAEVLDNIYRSAGRVSRSLGLPILDAIDEIVTSRDRRRALVRRTVVTPIVVGLCLSLTIVTGSVAYLSIQQPHTYKRVQEIPRAAFELLAGSMPPEKLPEPSSPLVES
;
A
#
# COMPACT_ATOMS: atom_id res chain seq x y z
N ALA A 1 2.09 -16.22 -18.05
CA ALA A 1 3.25 -15.49 -18.61
C ALA A 1 4.27 -16.45 -19.23
N ASN A 2 4.40 -16.48 -20.56
CA ASN A 2 5.48 -17.21 -21.24
C ASN A 2 6.64 -16.22 -21.52
N PRO A 3 7.91 -16.67 -21.53
CA PRO A 3 9.01 -15.83 -21.98
C PRO A 3 8.78 -15.44 -23.45
N GLY A 4 8.75 -14.15 -23.74
CA GLY A 4 8.52 -13.58 -25.06
C GLY A 4 9.70 -12.70 -25.49
N LYS A 5 9.67 -12.24 -26.74
CA LYS A 5 10.64 -11.29 -27.29
C LYS A 5 9.90 -10.07 -27.79
N ILE A 6 10.40 -8.89 -27.45
CA ILE A 6 9.95 -7.61 -27.99
C ILE A 6 10.98 -7.15 -29.02
N SER A 7 10.54 -6.95 -30.26
CA SER A 7 11.35 -6.29 -31.30
C SER A 7 10.88 -4.85 -31.44
N VAL A 8 11.79 -3.90 -31.19
CA VAL A 8 11.58 -2.46 -31.34
C VAL A 8 12.22 -2.05 -32.65
N SER A 9 11.45 -1.41 -33.55
CA SER A 9 11.98 -0.90 -34.82
C SER A 9 11.63 0.59 -34.98
N ALA A 10 12.60 1.36 -35.48
CA ALA A 10 12.45 2.78 -35.81
C ALA A 10 12.93 3.01 -37.24
N ARG A 11 12.19 3.80 -38.02
CA ARG A 11 12.53 4.17 -39.40
C ARG A 11 12.58 5.68 -39.52
N SER A 12 13.69 6.22 -40.02
CA SER A 12 13.86 7.65 -40.31
C SER A 12 14.36 7.85 -41.73
N GLU A 13 13.78 8.80 -42.48
CA GLU A 13 14.16 9.09 -43.88
C GLU A 13 15.62 9.55 -44.03
N GLU A 14 16.22 10.10 -42.97
CA GLU A 14 17.56 10.70 -42.99
C GLU A 14 18.66 9.78 -42.42
N ILE A 15 18.29 8.83 -41.55
CA ILE A 15 19.25 8.00 -40.77
C ILE A 15 19.11 6.49 -41.08
N GLY A 16 17.98 6.04 -41.65
CA GLY A 16 17.73 4.64 -41.99
C GLY A 16 16.84 3.90 -40.99
N ASP A 17 16.85 2.56 -41.08
CA ASP A 17 16.08 1.65 -40.22
C ASP A 17 16.97 1.12 -39.09
N ASP A 18 16.49 1.19 -37.84
CA ASP A 18 17.13 0.60 -36.66
C ASP A 18 16.18 -0.40 -35.99
N VAL A 19 16.73 -1.56 -35.58
CA VAL A 19 15.94 -2.66 -34.98
C VAL A 19 16.70 -3.23 -33.79
N GLY A 20 16.06 -3.22 -32.61
CA GLY A 20 16.57 -3.80 -31.37
C GLY A 20 15.64 -4.90 -30.84
N GLU A 21 16.22 -5.96 -30.27
CA GLU A 21 15.47 -7.04 -29.60
C GLU A 21 15.70 -6.99 -28.09
N ILE A 22 14.63 -7.20 -27.31
CA ILE A 22 14.67 -7.22 -25.85
C ILE A 22 13.88 -8.45 -25.37
N ASP A 23 14.48 -9.24 -24.48
CA ASP A 23 13.78 -10.34 -23.80
C ASP A 23 12.77 -9.76 -22.80
N ALA A 24 11.50 -10.19 -22.89
CA ALA A 24 10.43 -9.70 -22.03
C ALA A 24 9.44 -10.79 -21.70
N THR A 25 8.78 -10.70 -20.55
CA THR A 25 7.66 -11.61 -20.25
C THR A 25 6.39 -10.98 -20.81
N VAL A 26 5.82 -11.57 -21.86
CA VAL A 26 4.63 -11.03 -22.54
C VAL A 26 3.43 -11.91 -22.21
N GLU A 27 2.30 -11.28 -21.93
CA GLU A 27 1.04 -11.95 -21.66
C GLU A 27 -0.01 -11.51 -22.70
N GLY A 28 -0.47 -12.45 -23.53
CA GLY A 28 -1.40 -12.19 -24.64
C GLY A 28 -0.84 -12.64 -26.00
N ASP A 29 -1.63 -12.39 -27.06
CA ASP A 29 -1.27 -12.70 -28.45
C ASP A 29 -0.33 -11.63 -29.03
N ASP A 30 0.44 -12.00 -30.07
CA ASP A 30 1.37 -11.12 -30.78
C ASP A 30 0.70 -9.80 -31.23
N ALA A 31 1.31 -8.68 -30.89
CA ALA A 31 0.82 -7.33 -31.20
C ALA A 31 1.95 -6.42 -31.69
N LYS A 32 1.63 -5.50 -32.61
CA LYS A 32 2.55 -4.48 -33.11
C LYS A 32 1.97 -3.11 -32.75
N ILE A 33 2.75 -2.29 -32.04
CA ILE A 33 2.30 -0.98 -31.55
C ILE A 33 3.35 0.07 -31.93
N ALA A 34 2.91 1.22 -32.43
CA ALA A 34 3.78 2.35 -32.74
C ALA A 34 3.69 3.41 -31.62
N PHE A 35 4.84 3.82 -31.10
CA PHE A 35 4.94 4.87 -30.09
C PHE A 35 5.74 6.06 -30.61
N ASN A 36 5.42 7.26 -30.12
CA ASN A 36 6.34 8.38 -30.25
C ASN A 36 7.53 8.13 -29.30
N GLY A 37 8.72 7.94 -29.87
CA GLY A 37 9.93 7.63 -29.13
C GLY A 37 10.25 8.67 -28.05
N LYS A 38 9.97 9.95 -28.30
CA LYS A 38 10.20 11.03 -27.32
C LYS A 38 9.40 10.78 -26.03
N TYR A 39 8.11 10.49 -26.15
CA TYR A 39 7.24 10.31 -24.99
C TYR A 39 7.53 9.00 -24.25
N LEU A 40 7.85 7.93 -24.96
CA LEU A 40 8.25 6.67 -24.34
C LEU A 40 9.53 6.84 -23.50
N THR A 41 10.51 7.56 -24.04
CA THR A 41 11.76 7.85 -23.31
C THR A 41 11.51 8.74 -22.11
N GLU A 42 10.66 9.76 -22.22
CA GLU A 42 10.31 10.67 -21.13
C GLU A 42 9.67 9.91 -19.95
N VAL A 43 8.68 9.05 -20.22
CA VAL A 43 8.02 8.22 -19.19
C VAL A 43 9.00 7.24 -18.54
N LEU A 44 9.85 6.58 -19.33
CA LEU A 44 10.84 5.62 -18.80
C LEU A 44 11.98 6.31 -18.03
N SER A 45 12.27 7.58 -18.34
CA SER A 45 13.32 8.35 -17.67
C SER A 45 12.96 8.70 -16.23
N VAL A 46 11.73 9.14 -15.99
CA VAL A 46 11.24 9.54 -14.65
C VAL A 46 11.34 8.39 -13.64
N LEU A 47 10.91 7.19 -14.05
CA LEU A 47 10.98 6.01 -13.19
C LEU A 47 12.42 5.60 -12.87
N ARG A 48 13.31 5.65 -13.87
CA ARG A 48 14.72 5.29 -13.69
C ARG A 48 15.47 6.31 -12.86
N GLU A 49 15.16 7.59 -13.00
CA GLU A 49 15.82 8.67 -12.27
C GLU A 49 15.47 8.62 -10.78
N ALA A 50 14.19 8.45 -10.44
CA ALA A 50 13.76 8.34 -9.04
C ALA A 50 14.37 7.12 -8.33
N ASP A 51 14.35 5.93 -8.94
CA ASP A 51 14.96 4.72 -8.36
C ASP A 51 16.50 4.85 -8.29
N ARG A 52 17.15 5.53 -9.26
CA ARG A 52 18.59 5.83 -9.20
C ARG A 52 18.93 6.77 -8.06
N ASN A 53 18.16 7.83 -7.86
CA ASN A 53 18.37 8.80 -6.78
C ASN A 53 18.24 8.13 -5.41
N LEU A 54 17.23 7.25 -5.23
CA LEU A 54 17.10 6.45 -4.00
C LEU A 54 18.31 5.55 -3.77
N THR A 55 18.83 4.93 -4.84
CA THR A 55 19.99 4.04 -4.75
C THR A 55 21.27 4.81 -4.47
N ALA A 56 21.46 5.98 -5.09
CA ALA A 56 22.59 6.87 -4.83
C ALA A 56 22.59 7.33 -3.36
N MET A 57 21.44 7.77 -2.84
CA MET A 57 21.30 8.19 -1.44
C MET A 57 21.65 7.06 -0.44
N ARG A 58 21.32 5.80 -0.78
CA ARG A 58 21.74 4.60 -0.02
C ARG A 58 23.21 4.34 -0.06
N LEU A 59 23.85 4.58 -1.19
CA LEU A 59 25.26 4.35 -1.35
C LEU A 59 26.10 5.44 -0.67
N GLU A 60 25.62 6.69 -0.68
CA GLU A 60 26.27 7.82 -0.02
C GLU A 60 26.16 7.74 1.51
N ASN A 61 25.08 7.16 2.03
CA ASN A 61 24.79 7.10 3.47
C ASN A 61 24.60 5.65 3.99
N PRO A 62 25.63 4.79 3.95
CA PRO A 62 25.51 3.37 4.31
C PRO A 62 25.31 3.14 5.83
N LEU A 63 25.68 4.11 6.66
CA LEU A 63 25.60 4.02 8.13
C LEU A 63 24.20 4.28 8.68
N ILE A 64 23.29 4.80 7.86
CA ILE A 64 21.93 5.15 8.27
C ILE A 64 20.98 4.10 7.71
N ASN A 65 20.25 3.44 8.60
CA ASN A 65 19.13 2.59 8.19
C ASN A 65 17.84 3.42 8.24
N PRO A 66 17.17 3.65 7.09
CA PRO A 66 15.92 4.43 7.04
C PRO A 66 14.81 3.84 7.92
N GLN A 67 14.81 2.52 8.12
CA GLN A 67 13.79 1.83 8.91
C GLN A 67 14.04 1.90 10.42
N ASN A 68 15.26 2.25 10.84
CA ASN A 68 15.61 2.33 12.26
C ASN A 68 16.57 3.51 12.54
N PRO A 69 16.04 4.75 12.71
CA PRO A 69 16.81 5.93 13.10
C PRO A 69 17.66 5.72 14.35
N ALA A 70 17.08 4.98 15.31
CA ALA A 70 17.66 4.83 16.64
C ALA A 70 18.94 3.99 16.62
N ALA A 71 19.17 3.20 15.56
CA ALA A 71 20.35 2.34 15.44
C ALA A 71 21.67 3.11 15.57
N VAL A 72 21.79 4.28 14.96
CA VAL A 72 22.98 5.15 15.07
C VAL A 72 23.19 5.60 16.52
N SER A 73 22.11 6.06 17.17
CA SER A 73 22.17 6.51 18.57
C SER A 73 22.49 5.39 19.56
N GLN A 74 21.95 4.19 19.33
CA GLN A 74 22.23 3.00 20.13
C GLN A 74 23.67 2.55 19.97
N ARG A 75 24.18 2.54 18.74
CA ARG A 75 25.58 2.18 18.46
C ARG A 75 26.55 3.17 19.10
N LEU A 76 26.25 4.47 18.99
CA LEU A 76 27.03 5.52 19.65
C LEU A 76 27.06 5.33 21.18
N ALA A 77 25.91 5.05 21.80
CA ALA A 77 25.86 4.77 23.24
C ALA A 77 26.67 3.53 23.64
N GLN A 78 26.69 2.47 22.82
CA GLN A 78 27.52 1.29 23.06
C GLN A 78 29.01 1.62 23.00
N LEU A 79 29.44 2.41 22.01
CA LEU A 79 30.83 2.82 21.85
C LEU A 79 31.29 3.75 22.97
N GLU A 80 30.43 4.66 23.43
CA GLU A 80 30.70 5.51 24.60
C GLU A 80 30.90 4.68 25.88
N MET A 81 30.09 3.64 26.09
CA MET A 81 30.26 2.71 27.22
C MET A 81 31.56 1.91 27.11
N ALA A 82 31.87 1.38 25.92
CA ALA A 82 33.12 0.69 25.66
C ALA A 82 34.34 1.60 25.86
N GLY A 83 34.22 2.88 25.47
CA GLY A 83 35.27 3.89 25.67
C GLY A 83 35.56 4.14 27.14
N LYS A 84 34.51 4.24 27.97
CA LYS A 84 34.65 4.35 29.43
C LYS A 84 35.32 3.12 30.04
N GLU A 85 34.98 1.92 29.58
CA GLU A 85 35.61 0.68 30.04
C GLU A 85 37.09 0.63 29.67
N LEU A 86 37.45 0.98 28.43
CA LEU A 86 38.85 1.05 27.99
C LEU A 86 39.64 2.07 28.82
N GLN A 87 39.06 3.24 29.10
CA GLN A 87 39.69 4.26 29.93
C GLN A 87 39.89 3.78 31.37
N GLN A 88 38.94 3.02 31.93
CA GLN A 88 39.10 2.41 33.24
C GLN A 88 40.22 1.37 33.24
N ARG A 89 40.23 0.43 32.29
CA ARG A 89 41.30 -0.57 32.15
C ARG A 89 42.68 0.06 31.96
N ARG A 90 42.76 1.13 31.18
CA ARG A 90 43.98 1.93 31.01
C ARG A 90 44.46 2.47 32.36
N SER A 91 43.56 3.05 33.16
CA SER A 91 43.90 3.59 34.47
C SER A 91 44.36 2.50 35.46
N GLU A 92 43.75 1.31 35.41
CA GLU A 92 44.15 0.15 36.20
C GLU A 92 45.55 -0.31 35.80
N TYR A 93 45.82 -0.48 34.49
CA TYR A 93 47.15 -0.87 34.02
C TYR A 93 48.23 0.18 34.32
N GLN A 94 47.87 1.46 34.29
CA GLN A 94 48.76 2.56 34.65
C GLN A 94 49.11 2.51 36.15
N ALA A 95 48.13 2.28 37.02
CA ALA A 95 48.36 2.14 38.46
C ALA A 95 49.25 0.93 38.78
N ASP A 96 49.03 -0.21 38.11
CA ASP A 96 49.86 -1.40 38.23
C ASP A 96 51.31 -1.13 37.78
N LEU A 97 51.48 -0.42 36.65
CA LEU A 97 52.78 -0.03 36.14
C LEU A 97 53.52 0.87 37.14
N ASP A 98 52.83 1.85 37.71
CA ASP A 98 53.40 2.75 38.71
C ASP A 98 53.79 2.00 39.99
N ALA A 99 52.98 1.04 40.44
CA ALA A 99 53.31 0.17 41.57
C ALA A 99 54.55 -0.70 41.29
N GLN A 100 54.66 -1.30 40.09
CA GLN A 100 55.84 -2.06 39.68
C GLN A 100 57.10 -1.19 39.62
N ARG A 101 56.99 0.04 39.13
CA ARG A 101 58.10 1.01 39.11
C ARG A 101 58.53 1.43 40.52
N GLN A 102 57.59 1.61 41.44
CA GLN A 102 57.91 1.87 42.86
C GLN A 102 58.62 0.67 43.51
N LEU A 103 58.17 -0.55 43.24
CA LEU A 103 58.85 -1.77 43.70
C LEU A 103 60.28 -1.85 43.15
N LEU A 104 60.47 -1.62 41.84
CA LEU A 104 61.80 -1.58 41.24
C LEU A 104 62.70 -0.53 41.91
N ALA A 105 62.20 0.68 42.14
CA ALA A 105 62.95 1.75 42.82
C ALA A 105 63.32 1.38 44.27
N SER A 106 62.44 0.65 44.97
CA SER A 106 62.73 0.16 46.33
C SER A 106 63.85 -0.90 46.33
N VAL A 107 63.85 -1.81 45.34
CA VAL A 107 64.90 -2.82 45.16
C VAL A 107 66.22 -2.14 44.79
N GLU A 108 66.21 -1.13 43.92
CA GLU A 108 67.39 -0.33 43.58
C GLU A 108 67.92 0.50 44.77
N SER A 109 67.04 0.99 45.64
CA SER A 109 67.45 1.71 46.85
C SER A 109 68.13 0.80 47.89
N GLN A 110 67.69 -0.46 48.00
CA GLN A 110 68.37 -1.46 48.84
C GLN A 110 69.78 -1.78 48.36
N MET A 111 70.07 -1.64 47.05
CA MET A 111 71.43 -1.80 46.49
C MET A 111 72.39 -0.67 46.86
N ASN A 112 71.89 0.51 47.23
CA ASN A 112 72.71 1.68 47.57
C ASN A 112 73.00 1.83 49.07
N MET A 113 72.63 0.85 49.91
CA MET A 113 72.99 0.84 51.33
C MET A 113 74.47 0.46 51.51
N PRO A 114 75.27 1.22 52.28
CA PRO A 114 76.66 0.85 52.58
C PRO A 114 76.73 -0.50 53.30
N THR A 115 77.60 -1.36 52.79
CA THR A 115 77.84 -2.74 53.22
C THR A 115 78.49 -2.80 54.62
N GLU A 116 77.77 -2.48 55.70
CA GLU A 116 78.31 -2.67 57.07
C GLU A 116 77.45 -3.54 58.00
N LEU A 117 76.29 -4.05 57.58
CA LEU A 117 75.43 -4.87 58.47
C LEU A 117 75.00 -6.23 57.90
N ALA A 118 75.63 -6.71 56.82
CA ALA A 118 75.27 -7.97 56.17
C ALA A 118 75.84 -9.24 56.85
N ASN A 119 75.85 -9.30 58.19
CA ASN A 119 76.27 -10.50 58.93
C ASN A 119 75.25 -11.02 59.95
N GLN A 120 73.99 -10.60 59.88
CA GLN A 120 72.92 -11.16 60.71
C GLN A 120 71.61 -11.35 59.94
N SER A 121 71.60 -12.23 58.95
CA SER A 121 70.38 -12.99 58.61
C SER A 121 70.73 -14.18 57.72
N THR A 122 71.47 -15.16 58.27
CA THR A 122 71.42 -16.52 57.74
C THR A 122 70.12 -17.18 58.19
N ASN A 123 69.02 -16.81 57.54
CA ASN A 123 67.99 -17.78 57.24
C ASN A 123 68.11 -18.00 55.74
N ALA A 124 68.91 -19.01 55.38
CA ALA A 124 69.00 -19.49 54.02
C ALA A 124 67.59 -19.94 53.62
N THR A 125 66.87 -19.09 52.90
CA THR A 125 65.75 -19.52 52.08
C THR A 125 66.34 -20.50 51.09
N GLU A 126 65.96 -21.77 51.22
CA GLU A 126 66.32 -22.86 50.32
C GLU A 126 65.94 -22.48 48.89
N ALA A 127 66.88 -21.89 48.14
CA ALA A 127 66.79 -21.77 46.70
C ALA A 127 66.89 -23.20 46.14
N THR A 128 65.75 -23.88 46.10
CA THR A 128 65.62 -25.23 45.56
C THR A 128 65.90 -25.13 44.07
N PHE A 129 67.01 -25.71 43.61
CA PHE A 129 67.29 -25.88 42.19
C PHE A 129 66.09 -26.60 41.56
N LEU A 130 65.41 -25.96 40.61
CA LEU A 130 64.29 -26.57 39.88
C LEU A 130 64.84 -27.12 38.57
N SER A 131 64.87 -28.44 38.41
CA SER A 131 65.29 -29.05 37.15
C SER A 131 64.36 -28.62 36.00
N PRO A 132 64.85 -28.56 34.74
CA PRO A 132 64.02 -28.27 33.57
C PRO A 132 62.79 -29.19 33.46
N GLU A 133 62.92 -30.43 33.96
CA GLU A 133 61.84 -31.41 34.01
C GLU A 133 60.77 -31.05 35.07
N ALA A 134 61.17 -30.50 36.22
CA ALA A 134 60.23 -29.99 37.22
C ALA A 134 59.42 -28.79 36.71
N ILE A 135 60.06 -27.89 35.93
CA ILE A 135 59.37 -26.77 35.27
C ILE A 135 58.35 -27.30 34.25
N ARG A 136 58.73 -28.31 33.45
CA ARG A 136 57.82 -28.95 32.49
C ARG A 136 56.62 -29.59 33.19
N LEU A 137 56.85 -30.35 34.26
CA LEU A 137 55.79 -31.00 35.03
C LEU A 137 54.83 -29.97 35.67
N THR A 138 55.36 -28.85 36.16
CA THR A 138 54.55 -27.74 36.70
C THR A 138 53.64 -27.14 35.61
N SER A 139 54.19 -26.86 34.42
CA SER A 139 53.38 -26.35 33.30
C SER A 139 52.27 -27.33 32.83
N LEU A 140 52.52 -28.64 32.92
CA LEU A 140 51.52 -29.66 32.60
C LEU A 140 50.40 -29.74 33.64
N ILE A 141 50.70 -29.41 34.91
CA ILE A 141 49.70 -29.32 35.97
C ILE A 141 48.86 -28.06 35.79
N ASP A 142 49.49 -26.91 35.54
CA ASP A 142 48.79 -25.63 35.34
C ASP A 142 47.85 -25.68 34.12
N THR A 143 48.28 -26.32 33.03
CA THR A 143 47.43 -26.51 31.85
C THR A 143 46.27 -27.48 32.09
N ALA A 144 46.47 -28.52 32.90
CA ALA A 144 45.39 -29.41 33.31
C ALA A 144 44.39 -28.68 34.23
N ASP A 145 44.86 -27.86 35.16
CA ASP A 145 44.03 -27.07 36.07
C ASP A 145 43.22 -26.00 35.33
N ALA A 146 43.82 -25.33 34.34
CA ALA A 146 43.12 -24.38 33.47
C ALA A 146 42.00 -25.07 32.67
N LYS A 147 42.25 -26.25 32.10
CA LYS A 147 41.23 -27.04 31.37
C LYS A 147 40.11 -27.52 32.29
N ILE A 148 40.43 -27.97 33.50
CA ILE A 148 39.43 -28.35 34.51
C ILE A 148 38.56 -27.13 34.89
N ALA A 149 39.18 -25.96 35.08
CA ALA A 149 38.47 -24.73 35.39
C ALA A 149 37.56 -24.28 34.24
N GLU A 150 38.01 -24.36 32.99
CA GLU A 150 37.21 -24.06 31.80
C GLU A 150 36.00 -25.01 31.68
N LEU A 151 36.21 -26.32 31.80
CA LEU A 151 35.13 -27.32 31.70
C LEU A 151 34.09 -27.15 32.82
N ARG A 152 34.51 -26.75 34.02
CA ARG A 152 33.61 -26.47 35.16
C ARG A 152 32.85 -25.15 35.01
N THR A 153 33.51 -24.09 34.53
CA THR A 153 32.91 -22.74 34.46
C THR A 153 32.12 -22.49 33.18
N VAL A 154 32.68 -22.86 32.03
CA VAL A 154 32.10 -22.62 30.70
C VAL A 154 31.06 -23.70 30.37
N ARG A 155 31.41 -24.97 30.61
CA ARG A 155 30.54 -26.11 30.25
C ARG A 155 29.71 -26.68 31.41
N ARG A 156 29.87 -26.15 32.63
CA ARG A 156 29.17 -26.60 33.86
C ARG A 156 29.22 -28.12 34.08
N MET A 157 30.32 -28.76 33.68
CA MET A 157 30.50 -30.19 33.84
C MET A 157 30.85 -30.54 35.29
N THR A 158 30.32 -31.65 35.80
CA THR A 158 30.58 -32.15 37.16
C THR A 158 31.78 -33.09 37.19
N ASP A 159 32.33 -33.33 38.39
CA ASP A 159 33.54 -34.14 38.60
C ASP A 159 33.41 -35.61 38.19
N GLU A 160 32.18 -36.09 37.95
CA GLU A 160 31.87 -37.43 37.45
C GLU A 160 32.00 -37.57 35.92
N HIS A 161 32.20 -36.46 35.19
CA HIS A 161 32.34 -36.49 33.74
C HIS A 161 33.65 -37.20 33.33
N PRO A 162 33.63 -38.11 32.34
CA PRO A 162 34.80 -38.94 31.97
C PRO A 162 36.03 -38.10 31.62
N GLU A 163 35.87 -36.97 30.93
CA GLU A 163 36.97 -36.07 30.57
C GLU A 163 37.57 -35.34 31.79
N ILE A 164 36.75 -34.93 32.76
CA ILE A 164 37.25 -34.30 33.99
C ILE A 164 37.96 -35.34 34.85
N LYS A 165 37.42 -36.56 34.93
CA LYS A 165 38.03 -37.66 35.65
C LYS A 165 39.40 -38.03 35.07
N GLU A 166 39.51 -38.07 33.73
CA GLU A 166 40.78 -38.27 33.04
C GLU A 166 41.78 -37.16 33.39
N LEU A 167 41.39 -35.89 33.25
CA LEU A 167 42.24 -34.75 33.60
C LEU A 167 42.67 -34.75 35.07
N LEU A 168 41.80 -35.14 36.00
CA LEU A 168 42.13 -35.28 37.42
C LEU A 168 43.13 -36.42 37.67
N THR A 169 43.02 -37.54 36.95
CA THR A 169 44.01 -38.62 37.02
C THR A 169 45.37 -38.21 36.46
N THR A 170 45.39 -37.51 35.32
CA THR A 170 46.61 -36.96 34.71
C THR A 170 47.27 -35.93 35.61
N ARG A 171 46.48 -35.03 36.21
CA ARG A 171 46.96 -34.07 37.21
C ARG A 171 47.61 -34.78 38.39
N ARG A 172 46.95 -35.81 38.93
CA ARG A 172 47.48 -36.58 40.07
C ARG A 172 48.78 -37.30 39.72
N SER A 173 48.90 -37.89 38.53
CA SER A 173 50.14 -38.53 38.10
C SER A 173 51.29 -37.53 37.88
N ASN A 174 50.99 -36.37 37.30
CA ASN A 174 52.00 -35.32 37.09
C ASN A 174 52.47 -34.72 38.43
N MET A 175 51.57 -34.60 39.41
CA MET A 175 51.90 -34.13 40.76
C MET A 175 52.81 -35.12 41.49
N ALA A 176 52.51 -36.41 41.43
CA ALA A 176 53.39 -37.44 42.00
C ALA A 176 54.77 -37.47 41.32
N ALA A 177 54.82 -37.31 40.00
CA ALA A 177 56.09 -37.22 39.27
C ALA A 177 56.89 -35.97 39.64
N LEU A 178 56.22 -34.83 39.87
CA LEU A 178 56.86 -33.59 40.32
C LEU A 178 57.47 -33.75 41.71
N GLU A 179 56.79 -34.41 42.64
CA GLU A 179 57.33 -34.68 43.98
C GLU A 179 58.61 -35.52 43.92
N VAL A 180 58.59 -36.62 43.15
CA VAL A 180 59.77 -37.47 42.93
C VAL A 180 60.92 -36.68 42.32
N GLN A 181 60.62 -35.80 41.36
CA GLN A 181 61.64 -34.95 40.74
C GLN A 181 62.22 -33.93 41.72
N ARG A 182 61.37 -33.33 42.58
CA ARG A 182 61.82 -32.40 43.63
C ARG A 182 62.71 -33.09 44.65
N ASP A 183 62.43 -34.35 44.99
CA ASP A 183 63.29 -35.12 45.89
C ASP A 183 64.63 -35.47 45.24
N ARG A 184 64.67 -35.77 43.94
CA ARG A 184 65.92 -35.92 43.18
C ARG A 184 66.70 -34.62 43.11
N ASP A 185 66.03 -33.50 42.83
CA ASP A 185 66.63 -32.18 42.76
C ASP A 185 67.22 -31.77 44.12
N ARG A 186 66.52 -32.08 45.22
CA ARG A 186 67.04 -31.92 46.59
C ARG A 186 68.29 -32.77 46.85
N GLN A 187 68.28 -34.04 46.44
CA GLN A 187 69.46 -34.92 46.59
C GLN A 187 70.66 -34.45 45.77
N LEU A 188 70.44 -33.95 44.55
CA LEU A 188 71.48 -33.36 43.69
C LEU A 188 72.02 -32.05 44.28
N THR A 189 71.16 -31.24 44.90
CA THR A 189 71.55 -30.00 45.60
C THR A 189 72.44 -30.30 46.81
N VAL A 190 72.11 -31.34 47.59
CA VAL A 190 72.92 -31.80 48.74
C VAL A 190 74.26 -32.40 48.31
N ALA A 191 74.33 -33.10 47.17
CA ALA A 191 75.56 -33.69 46.65
C ALA A 191 76.52 -32.65 46.04
N ASN A 192 76.00 -31.62 45.37
CA ASN A 192 76.80 -30.55 44.76
C ASN A 192 77.15 -29.41 45.73
N GLY A 193 76.38 -29.22 46.81
CA GLY A 193 76.60 -28.17 47.80
C GLY A 193 77.95 -28.23 48.52
N ALA A 194 78.63 -29.38 48.56
CA ALA A 194 79.95 -29.51 49.18
C ALA A 194 81.12 -29.02 48.31
N LEU A 195 80.97 -29.01 46.98
CA LEU A 195 81.97 -28.49 46.03
C LEU A 195 81.72 -27.01 45.68
N ASP A 196 80.46 -26.57 45.74
CA ASP A 196 80.02 -25.24 45.29
C ASP A 196 80.36 -24.11 46.27
N VAL A 197 80.37 -24.41 47.58
CA VAL A 197 80.70 -23.42 48.64
C VAL A 197 82.12 -22.86 48.50
N ARG A 198 83.05 -23.62 47.89
CA ARG A 198 84.45 -23.22 47.76
C ARG A 198 84.73 -22.44 46.46
N LEU A 199 83.98 -22.68 45.39
CA LEU A 199 84.09 -21.94 44.13
C LEU A 199 83.32 -20.61 44.15
N MET A 200 82.18 -20.56 44.87
CA MET A 200 81.32 -19.37 44.96
C MET A 200 81.97 -18.20 45.73
N SER A 201 83.07 -18.45 46.45
CA SER A 201 83.89 -17.41 47.10
C SER A 201 84.89 -16.70 46.17
N LEU A 202 85.14 -17.25 44.98
CA LEU A 202 86.18 -16.76 44.04
C LEU A 202 85.60 -16.06 42.80
N VAL A 203 84.34 -16.30 42.48
CA VAL A 203 83.60 -15.60 41.42
C VAL A 203 82.37 -15.01 42.08
N GLY A 204 82.36 -13.68 42.28
CA GLY A 204 81.29 -12.96 42.99
C GLY A 204 79.91 -13.49 42.62
N GLY A 205 79.17 -13.93 43.64
CA GLY A 205 77.92 -14.66 43.50
C GLY A 205 76.94 -13.97 42.56
N ALA A 206 76.17 -14.77 41.83
CA ALA A 206 75.01 -14.28 41.12
C ALA A 206 73.97 -13.84 42.16
N GLU A 207 74.05 -12.58 42.53
CA GLU A 207 73.25 -12.02 43.59
C GLU A 207 71.74 -12.10 43.29
N PRO A 208 70.90 -12.65 44.19
CA PRO A 208 69.47 -12.92 43.95
C PRO A 208 68.69 -11.74 43.36
N TRP A 209 69.01 -10.52 43.78
CA TRP A 209 68.33 -9.30 43.35
C TRP A 209 68.48 -8.99 41.85
N ARG A 210 69.52 -9.50 41.16
CA ARG A 210 69.65 -9.32 39.70
C ARG A 210 68.54 -10.03 38.93
N SER A 211 68.15 -11.22 39.41
CA SER A 211 67.09 -12.03 38.80
C SER A 211 65.71 -11.40 39.03
N ASP A 212 65.46 -10.86 40.22
CA ASP A 212 64.21 -10.17 40.56
C ASP A 212 64.06 -8.87 39.76
N ARG A 213 65.16 -8.13 39.58
CA ARG A 213 65.20 -6.94 38.73
C ARG A 213 64.87 -7.27 37.27
N ALA A 214 65.48 -8.31 36.71
CA ALA A 214 65.21 -8.74 35.34
C ALA A 214 63.74 -9.16 35.14
N ARG A 215 63.16 -9.87 36.13
CA ARG A 215 61.73 -10.24 36.12
C ARG A 215 60.81 -9.01 36.13
N LEU A 216 61.09 -8.03 36.99
CA LEU A 216 60.33 -6.77 37.06
C LEU A 216 60.41 -5.97 35.76
N PHE A 217 61.59 -5.90 35.11
CA PHE A 217 61.71 -5.25 33.80
C PHE A 217 60.86 -5.91 32.71
N VAL A 218 60.84 -7.25 32.67
CA VAL A 218 60.00 -7.99 31.71
C VAL A 218 58.51 -7.74 32.00
N GLN A 219 58.11 -7.69 33.27
CA GLN A 219 56.73 -7.39 33.66
C GLN A 219 56.32 -5.95 33.29
N ILE A 220 57.18 -4.97 33.56
CA ILE A 220 56.99 -3.56 33.19
C ILE A 220 56.83 -3.44 31.68
N ALA A 221 57.75 -4.02 30.90
CA ALA A 221 57.67 -4.00 29.43
C ALA A 221 56.39 -4.65 28.91
N ALA A 222 55.96 -5.76 29.51
CA ALA A 222 54.70 -6.42 29.17
C ALA A 222 53.48 -5.55 29.52
N GLN A 223 53.51 -4.83 30.65
CA GLN A 223 52.43 -3.94 31.07
C GLN A 223 52.35 -2.68 30.20
N GLU A 224 53.50 -2.09 29.84
CA GLU A 224 53.59 -0.98 28.89
C GLU A 224 53.03 -1.38 27.51
N ALA A 225 53.30 -2.61 27.05
CA ALA A 225 52.72 -3.13 25.82
C ALA A 225 51.19 -3.22 25.89
N LYS A 226 50.61 -3.65 27.03
CA LYS A 226 49.15 -3.67 27.23
C LYS A 226 48.55 -2.27 27.23
N ILE A 227 49.18 -1.30 27.88
CA ILE A 227 48.72 0.09 27.88
C ILE A 227 48.70 0.64 26.45
N LYS A 228 49.76 0.37 25.69
CA LYS A 228 49.83 0.77 24.27
C LYS A 228 48.73 0.14 23.43
N ASP A 229 48.41 -1.13 23.65
CA ASP A 229 47.31 -1.82 22.96
C ASP A 229 45.95 -1.19 23.31
N VAL A 230 45.71 -0.91 24.59
CA VAL A 230 44.51 -0.20 25.04
C VAL A 230 44.43 1.20 24.45
N ASP A 231 45.52 1.97 24.41
CA ASP A 231 45.56 3.30 23.79
C ASP A 231 45.19 3.25 22.30
N ILE A 232 45.68 2.25 21.57
CA ILE A 232 45.31 2.04 20.15
C ILE A 232 43.81 1.76 20.03
N SER A 233 43.27 0.90 20.89
CA SER A 233 41.83 0.58 20.89
C SER A 233 40.96 1.78 21.28
N GLN A 234 41.41 2.59 22.24
CA GLN A 234 40.72 3.81 22.66
C GLN A 234 40.71 4.83 21.54
N GLN A 235 41.85 5.06 20.87
CA GLN A 235 41.94 5.98 19.75
C GLN A 235 41.07 5.54 18.56
N ALA A 236 41.00 4.23 18.29
CA ALA A 236 40.10 3.68 17.27
C ALA A 236 38.64 3.93 17.63
N ASN A 237 38.25 3.69 18.88
CA ASN A 237 36.90 3.91 19.37
C ASN A 237 36.51 5.41 19.33
N GLU A 238 37.39 6.31 19.75
CA GLU A 238 37.18 7.77 19.69
C GLU A 238 36.95 8.25 18.25
N ARG A 239 37.67 7.70 17.27
CA ARG A 239 37.46 7.99 15.85
C ARG A 239 36.08 7.52 15.37
N GLU A 240 35.66 6.32 15.76
CA GLU A 240 34.34 5.78 15.40
C GLU A 240 33.21 6.61 16.04
N ILE A 241 33.36 7.01 17.31
CA ILE A 241 32.42 7.91 17.99
C ILE A 241 32.33 9.25 17.26
N ALA A 242 33.47 9.86 16.88
CA ALA A 242 33.48 11.12 16.17
C ALA A 242 32.76 11.04 14.81
N GLN A 243 32.97 9.96 14.06
CA GLN A 243 32.27 9.71 12.80
C GLN A 243 30.75 9.55 13.00
N LEU A 244 30.34 8.76 13.99
CA LEU A 244 28.92 8.52 14.26
C LEU A 244 28.21 9.74 14.87
N ALA A 245 28.93 10.59 15.63
CA ALA A 245 28.39 11.82 16.16
C ALA A 245 28.06 12.83 15.05
N ASP A 246 28.94 12.96 14.05
CA ASP A 246 28.70 13.78 12.87
C ASP A 246 27.52 13.26 12.03
N VAL A 247 27.46 11.94 11.85
CA VAL A 247 26.31 11.28 11.19
C VAL A 247 25.03 11.57 11.96
N ARG A 248 25.02 11.42 13.30
CA ARG A 248 23.85 11.68 14.16
C ARG A 248 23.32 13.10 14.00
N ALA A 249 24.19 14.10 13.86
CA ALA A 249 23.77 15.48 13.64
C ALA A 249 22.98 15.65 12.34
N ARG A 250 23.36 14.90 11.30
CA ARG A 250 22.74 14.93 9.96
C ARG A 250 21.65 13.87 9.77
N VAL A 251 21.41 12.98 10.74
CA VAL A 251 20.40 11.91 10.61
C VAL A 251 19.04 12.47 10.24
N PHE A 252 18.60 13.56 10.87
CA PHE A 252 17.28 14.13 10.58
C PHE A 252 17.16 14.67 9.15
N GLU A 253 18.18 15.39 8.67
CA GLU A 253 18.24 15.92 7.29
C GLU A 253 18.26 14.78 6.27
N ILE A 254 19.09 13.77 6.51
CA ILE A 254 19.18 12.60 5.65
C ILE A 254 17.84 11.85 5.65
N GLN A 255 17.20 11.68 6.80
CA GLN A 255 15.89 11.03 6.89
C GLN A 255 14.79 11.75 6.13
N ASP A 256 14.75 13.07 6.22
CA ASP A 256 13.78 13.89 5.48
C ASP A 256 13.97 13.68 3.98
N SER A 257 15.22 13.78 3.50
CA SER A 257 15.55 13.54 2.09
C SER A 257 15.24 12.11 1.63
N TYR A 258 15.42 11.10 2.48
CA TYR A 258 15.02 9.73 2.19
C TYR A 258 13.50 9.61 2.06
N ALA A 259 12.75 10.23 2.97
CA ALA A 259 11.29 10.21 2.94
C ALA A 259 10.80 10.83 1.63
N ASP A 260 11.30 12.00 1.29
CA ASP A 260 10.94 12.72 0.05
C ASP A 260 11.20 11.88 -1.21
N ILE A 261 12.40 11.29 -1.33
CA ILE A 261 12.75 10.46 -2.49
C ILE A 261 11.90 9.19 -2.52
N THR A 262 11.63 8.56 -1.36
CA THR A 262 10.74 7.38 -1.33
C THR A 262 9.31 7.71 -1.72
N ASP A 263 8.82 8.88 -1.34
CA ASP A 263 7.50 9.36 -1.73
C ASP A 263 7.42 9.70 -3.22
N GLU A 264 8.48 10.29 -3.78
CA GLU A 264 8.62 10.52 -5.21
C GLU A 264 8.62 9.21 -6.01
N VAL A 265 9.44 8.22 -5.62
CA VAL A 265 9.44 6.88 -6.22
C VAL A 265 8.05 6.24 -6.11
N GLY A 266 7.39 6.38 -4.97
CA GLY A 266 6.03 5.89 -4.74
C GLY A 266 5.00 6.56 -5.67
N ARG A 267 5.09 7.88 -5.87
CA ARG A 267 4.24 8.63 -6.81
C ARG A 267 4.45 8.17 -8.24
N ALA A 268 5.70 8.10 -8.71
CA ALA A 268 6.03 7.65 -10.06
C ALA A 268 5.53 6.22 -10.34
N LYS A 269 5.67 5.30 -9.37
CA LYS A 269 5.15 3.92 -9.48
C LYS A 269 3.63 3.87 -9.56
N ARG A 270 2.92 4.68 -8.78
CA ARG A 270 1.45 4.78 -8.83
C ARG A 270 0.97 5.35 -10.16
N GLU A 271 1.63 6.40 -10.66
CA GLU A 271 1.32 6.99 -11.96
C GLU A 271 1.54 5.99 -13.10
N HIS A 272 2.66 5.28 -13.08
CA HIS A 272 2.91 4.19 -14.03
C HIS A 272 1.83 3.11 -13.97
N ALA A 273 1.41 2.70 -12.77
CA ALA A 273 0.35 1.71 -12.60
C ALA A 273 -1.01 2.21 -13.15
N LEU A 274 -1.34 3.49 -12.94
CA LEU A 274 -2.54 4.11 -13.51
C LEU A 274 -2.47 4.15 -15.04
N LEU A 275 -1.35 4.60 -15.61
CA LEU A 275 -1.15 4.63 -17.06
C LEU A 275 -1.23 3.23 -17.67
N ALA A 276 -0.61 2.23 -17.04
CA ALA A 276 -0.69 0.84 -17.46
C ALA A 276 -2.13 0.31 -17.44
N ASP A 277 -2.91 0.61 -16.40
CA ASP A 277 -4.34 0.24 -16.34
C ASP A 277 -5.16 0.94 -17.42
N THR A 278 -4.93 2.24 -17.67
CA THR A 278 -5.61 2.95 -18.76
C THR A 278 -5.26 2.39 -20.13
N LEU A 279 -3.98 2.03 -20.35
CA LEU A 279 -3.55 1.40 -21.58
C LEU A 279 -4.23 0.04 -21.78
N ALA A 280 -4.26 -0.80 -20.75
CA ALA A 280 -4.92 -2.10 -20.80
C ALA A 280 -6.42 -2.01 -21.14
N LYS A 281 -7.10 -0.92 -20.74
CA LYS A 281 -8.50 -0.65 -21.09
C LYS A 281 -8.69 -0.17 -22.53
N VAL A 282 -7.76 0.64 -23.04
CA VAL A 282 -7.86 1.25 -24.38
C VAL A 282 -7.30 0.34 -25.47
N GLU A 283 -6.34 -0.52 -25.13
CA GLU A 283 -5.64 -1.40 -26.06
C GLU A 283 -6.57 -2.33 -26.86
N PRO A 284 -7.60 -2.98 -26.28
CA PRO A 284 -8.56 -3.76 -27.07
C PRO A 284 -9.31 -2.93 -28.11
N ALA A 285 -9.63 -1.66 -27.80
CA ALA A 285 -10.31 -0.75 -28.72
C ALA A 285 -9.37 -0.26 -29.85
N LEU A 286 -8.10 0.00 -29.52
CA LEU A 286 -7.05 0.30 -30.51
C LEU A 286 -6.82 -0.88 -31.45
N ARG A 287 -6.68 -2.11 -30.91
CA ARG A 287 -6.53 -3.34 -31.71
C ARG A 287 -7.74 -3.60 -32.60
N ALA A 288 -8.96 -3.31 -32.12
CA ALA A 288 -10.17 -3.42 -32.93
C ALA A 288 -10.21 -2.40 -34.08
N ASN A 289 -9.68 -1.19 -33.86
CA ASN A 289 -9.56 -0.14 -34.88
C ASN A 289 -8.49 -0.48 -35.93
N GLU A 290 -7.29 -0.88 -35.50
CA GLU A 290 -6.18 -1.26 -36.40
C GLU A 290 -6.48 -2.48 -37.27
N GLN A 291 -7.28 -3.43 -36.77
CA GLN A 291 -7.72 -4.58 -37.57
C GLN A 291 -8.73 -4.22 -38.67
N ASN A 292 -9.07 -2.93 -38.85
CA ASN A 292 -9.93 -2.43 -39.92
C ASN A 292 -11.26 -3.19 -40.02
N LYS A 293 -11.74 -3.79 -38.91
CA LYS A 293 -13.10 -4.28 -38.75
C LYS A 293 -13.98 -3.08 -38.45
N LEU A 294 -14.01 -2.16 -39.41
CA LEU A 294 -15.08 -1.20 -39.55
C LEU A 294 -16.38 -2.00 -39.49
N LEU A 295 -17.14 -1.75 -38.43
CA LEU A 295 -18.51 -2.21 -38.25
C LEU A 295 -19.18 -2.21 -39.63
N HIS A 296 -19.54 -3.39 -40.13
CA HIS A 296 -20.38 -3.50 -41.31
C HIS A 296 -21.74 -2.89 -40.95
N TRP A 297 -21.89 -1.59 -41.12
CA TRP A 297 -23.19 -0.94 -41.10
C TRP A 297 -23.92 -1.37 -42.36
N SER A 298 -24.62 -2.50 -42.30
CA SER A 298 -25.64 -2.77 -43.30
C SER A 298 -26.73 -1.74 -43.08
N LEU A 299 -26.93 -0.86 -44.07
CA LEU A 299 -28.09 0.01 -44.10
C LEU A 299 -29.32 -0.90 -44.06
N GLY A 300 -29.96 -0.98 -42.88
CA GLY A 300 -31.25 -1.61 -42.74
C GLY A 300 -32.26 -0.95 -43.69
N PRO A 301 -33.34 -1.65 -44.06
CA PRO A 301 -34.36 -1.09 -44.94
C PRO A 301 -34.85 0.27 -44.40
N PRO A 302 -35.08 1.26 -45.29
CA PRO A 302 -35.42 2.62 -44.89
C PRO A 302 -36.64 2.61 -43.97
N ALA A 303 -36.57 3.39 -42.89
CA ALA A 303 -37.63 3.47 -41.90
C ALA A 303 -38.95 3.89 -42.57
N ARG A 304 -39.87 2.93 -42.72
CA ARG A 304 -41.24 3.22 -43.17
C ARG A 304 -41.93 3.96 -42.02
N GLY A 305 -42.18 5.25 -42.19
CA GLY A 305 -42.97 6.03 -41.25
C GLY A 305 -44.34 5.38 -41.06
N GLY A 306 -44.65 4.94 -39.83
CA GLY A 306 -45.96 4.39 -39.50
C GLY A 306 -47.01 5.50 -39.58
N ALA A 307 -48.02 5.32 -40.43
CA ALA A 307 -49.13 6.28 -40.59
C ALA A 307 -50.12 6.29 -39.41
N VAL A 308 -49.87 5.50 -38.37
CA VAL A 308 -50.72 5.38 -37.18
C VAL A 308 -49.99 6.01 -35.99
N PRO A 309 -50.63 6.92 -35.23
CA PRO A 309 -50.01 7.52 -34.05
C PRO A 309 -49.71 6.45 -33.00
N VAL A 310 -48.48 6.43 -32.50
CA VAL A 310 -48.04 5.47 -31.47
C VAL A 310 -48.73 5.75 -30.13
N LYS A 311 -49.03 7.02 -29.84
CA LYS A 311 -49.79 7.49 -28.66
C LYS A 311 -50.48 8.83 -28.98
N PRO A 312 -51.66 9.14 -28.41
CA PRO A 312 -52.54 8.25 -27.63
C PRO A 312 -53.31 7.27 -28.52
N THR A 313 -53.71 6.11 -27.97
CA THR A 313 -54.52 5.13 -28.71
C THR A 313 -55.96 5.61 -28.85
N ALA A 314 -56.62 5.26 -29.97
CA ALA A 314 -57.99 5.70 -30.28
C ALA A 314 -59.00 5.41 -29.17
N ARG A 315 -58.86 4.26 -28.48
CA ARG A 315 -59.74 3.86 -27.38
C ARG A 315 -59.66 4.82 -26.19
N ILE A 316 -58.47 5.31 -25.86
CA ILE A 316 -58.26 6.25 -24.75
C ILE A 316 -58.93 7.59 -25.07
N VAL A 317 -58.77 8.08 -26.30
CA VAL A 317 -59.37 9.34 -26.73
C VAL A 317 -60.91 9.28 -26.67
N VAL A 318 -61.51 8.19 -27.16
CA VAL A 318 -62.98 8.00 -27.11
C VAL A 318 -63.50 7.90 -25.67
N LEU A 319 -62.80 7.17 -24.79
CA LEU A 319 -63.19 7.04 -23.38
C LEU A 319 -63.11 8.39 -22.65
N LEU A 320 -62.03 9.14 -22.87
CA LEU A 320 -61.86 10.48 -22.29
C LEU A 320 -62.95 11.45 -22.76
N ALA A 321 -63.27 11.44 -24.06
CA ALA A 321 -64.33 12.27 -24.62
C ALA A 321 -65.72 11.92 -24.04
N LEU A 322 -66.02 10.61 -23.91
CA LEU A 322 -67.26 10.15 -23.28
C LEU A 322 -67.36 10.62 -21.83
N PHE A 323 -66.28 10.48 -21.05
CA PHE A 323 -66.23 10.91 -19.66
C PHE A 323 -66.41 12.43 -19.54
N ALA A 324 -65.71 13.22 -20.37
CA ALA A 324 -65.85 14.67 -20.41
C ALA A 324 -67.29 15.09 -20.78
N GLY A 325 -67.93 14.38 -21.70
CA GLY A 325 -69.34 14.61 -22.07
C GLY A 325 -70.31 14.36 -20.93
N VAL A 326 -70.16 13.25 -20.19
CA VAL A 326 -70.98 12.96 -19.00
C VAL A 326 -70.79 14.02 -17.92
N ALA A 327 -69.54 14.42 -17.66
CA ALA A 327 -69.21 15.46 -16.68
C ALA A 327 -69.85 16.81 -17.07
N ALA A 328 -69.71 17.22 -18.33
CA ALA A 328 -70.32 18.44 -18.85
C ALA A 328 -71.87 18.39 -18.75
N GLY A 329 -72.47 17.23 -19.04
CA GLY A 329 -73.90 17.01 -18.89
C GLY A 329 -74.38 17.15 -17.45
N ALA A 330 -73.66 16.56 -16.48
CA ALA A 330 -73.98 16.69 -15.06
C ALA A 330 -73.89 18.16 -14.60
N ILE A 331 -72.86 18.87 -15.03
CA ILE A 331 -72.71 20.31 -14.76
C ILE A 331 -73.89 21.08 -15.34
N PHE A 332 -74.31 20.79 -16.57
CA PHE A 332 -75.43 21.48 -17.21
C PHE A 332 -76.76 21.20 -16.52
N VAL A 333 -76.99 19.98 -16.02
CA VAL A 333 -78.18 19.65 -15.21
C VAL A 333 -78.19 20.42 -13.90
N VAL A 334 -77.05 20.48 -13.20
CA VAL A 334 -76.93 21.26 -11.96
C VAL A 334 -77.15 22.74 -12.23
N LEU A 335 -76.56 23.27 -13.30
CA LEU A 335 -76.73 24.66 -13.70
C LEU A 335 -78.19 24.96 -14.07
N ALA A 336 -78.87 24.05 -14.76
CA ALA A 336 -80.28 24.18 -15.10
C ALA A 336 -81.17 24.19 -13.85
N GLU A 337 -80.87 23.39 -12.82
CA GLU A 337 -81.61 23.40 -11.55
C GLU A 337 -81.31 24.67 -10.73
N VAL A 338 -80.07 25.18 -10.74
CA VAL A 338 -79.72 26.45 -10.07
C VAL A 338 -80.40 27.66 -10.72
N LEU A 339 -80.56 27.64 -12.04
CA LEU A 339 -81.28 28.68 -12.80
C LEU A 339 -82.80 28.53 -12.72
N ASP A 340 -83.32 27.39 -12.24
CA ASP A 340 -84.76 27.17 -12.07
C ASP A 340 -85.28 27.93 -10.84
N ASN A 341 -85.83 29.12 -11.07
CA ASN A 341 -86.39 29.97 -10.03
C ASN A 341 -87.84 29.59 -9.61
N ILE A 342 -88.30 28.38 -9.94
CA ILE A 342 -89.66 27.94 -9.61
C ILE A 342 -89.72 27.35 -8.20
N TYR A 343 -90.53 27.96 -7.33
CA TYR A 343 -90.78 27.41 -6.00
C TYR A 343 -91.66 26.15 -6.07
N ARG A 344 -91.06 24.97 -5.90
CA ARG A 344 -91.77 23.67 -5.97
C ARG A 344 -92.56 23.28 -4.70
N SER A 345 -92.51 24.09 -3.64
CA SER A 345 -93.19 23.78 -2.38
C SER A 345 -93.66 25.06 -1.69
N ALA A 346 -94.89 25.03 -1.17
CA ALA A 346 -95.45 26.11 -0.36
C ALA A 346 -94.50 26.52 0.79
N GLY A 347 -93.86 25.54 1.44
CA GLY A 347 -92.91 25.82 2.53
C GLY A 347 -91.64 26.58 2.11
N ARG A 348 -91.27 26.60 0.82
CA ARG A 348 -90.17 27.44 0.30
C ARG A 348 -90.65 28.87 0.01
N VAL A 349 -91.86 29.00 -0.55
CA VAL A 349 -92.50 30.30 -0.82
C VAL A 349 -92.72 31.10 0.45
N SER A 350 -93.23 30.46 1.51
CA SER A 350 -93.50 31.14 2.79
C SER A 350 -92.21 31.68 3.43
N ARG A 351 -91.11 30.91 3.33
CA ARG A 351 -89.80 31.31 3.85
C ARG A 351 -89.14 32.43 3.04
N SER A 352 -89.30 32.45 1.72
CA SER A 352 -88.69 33.50 0.88
C SER A 352 -89.47 34.81 0.90
N LEU A 353 -90.80 34.76 1.00
CA LEU A 353 -91.67 35.95 1.01
C LEU A 353 -92.00 36.44 2.43
N GLY A 354 -91.73 35.65 3.48
CA GLY A 354 -92.02 36.01 4.87
C GLY A 354 -93.51 36.08 5.21
N LEU A 355 -94.39 35.58 4.34
CA LEU A 355 -95.83 35.60 4.51
C LEU A 355 -96.37 34.20 4.84
N PRO A 356 -97.33 34.07 5.78
CA PRO A 356 -98.00 32.79 6.04
C PRO A 356 -98.88 32.44 4.85
N ILE A 357 -98.66 31.25 4.27
CA ILE A 357 -99.50 30.73 3.20
C ILE A 357 -100.75 30.13 3.83
N LEU A 358 -101.90 30.67 3.48
CA LEU A 358 -103.20 30.27 4.05
C LEU A 358 -103.70 28.93 3.46
N ASP A 359 -103.48 28.70 2.17
CA ASP A 359 -103.82 27.46 1.49
C ASP A 359 -103.01 27.29 0.20
N ALA A 360 -102.85 26.06 -0.29
CA ALA A 360 -102.22 25.75 -1.56
C ALA A 360 -103.23 25.01 -2.45
N ILE A 361 -103.56 25.59 -3.60
CA ILE A 361 -104.44 24.96 -4.57
C ILE A 361 -103.60 24.01 -5.41
N ASP A 362 -103.85 22.71 -5.29
CA ASP A 362 -103.23 21.71 -6.15
C ASP A 362 -103.60 21.95 -7.62
N GLU A 363 -102.65 21.66 -8.52
CA GLU A 363 -102.87 21.81 -9.96
C GLU A 363 -104.06 20.94 -10.42
N ILE A 364 -105.11 21.58 -10.92
CA ILE A 364 -106.27 20.87 -11.49
C ILE A 364 -105.88 20.29 -12.85
N VAL A 365 -105.43 19.04 -12.86
CA VAL A 365 -104.99 18.35 -14.08
C VAL A 365 -106.17 18.08 -15.01
N THR A 366 -106.18 18.72 -16.18
CA THR A 366 -107.18 18.40 -17.22
C THR A 366 -106.80 17.14 -18.00
N SER A 367 -107.79 16.51 -18.66
CA SER A 367 -107.55 15.34 -19.52
C SER A 367 -106.62 15.64 -20.70
N ARG A 368 -106.62 16.89 -21.19
CA ARG A 368 -105.68 17.36 -22.23
C ARG A 368 -104.25 17.44 -21.70
N ASP A 369 -104.05 17.88 -20.47
CA ASP A 369 -102.72 17.99 -19.86
C ASP A 369 -102.14 16.61 -19.54
N ARG A 370 -102.96 15.68 -19.06
CA ARG A 370 -102.55 14.28 -18.86
C ARG A 370 -102.11 13.62 -20.18
N ARG A 371 -102.83 13.89 -21.29
CA ARG A 371 -102.46 13.38 -22.62
C ARG A 371 -101.18 14.02 -23.13
N ARG A 372 -100.97 15.33 -22.94
CA ARG A 372 -99.73 16.03 -23.31
C ARG A 372 -98.53 15.52 -22.51
N ALA A 373 -98.67 15.35 -21.21
CA ALA A 373 -97.62 14.80 -20.35
C ALA A 373 -97.27 13.37 -20.75
N LEU A 374 -98.28 12.54 -21.07
CA LEU A 374 -98.08 11.19 -21.59
C LEU A 374 -97.31 11.24 -22.91
N VAL A 375 -97.78 11.98 -23.92
CA VAL A 375 -97.13 12.09 -25.24
C VAL A 375 -95.70 12.63 -25.13
N ARG A 376 -95.48 13.65 -24.29
CA ARG A 376 -94.14 14.19 -24.05
C ARG A 376 -93.21 13.11 -23.50
N ARG A 377 -93.65 12.35 -22.50
CA ARG A 377 -92.82 11.32 -21.85
C ARG A 377 -92.63 10.07 -22.70
N THR A 378 -93.65 9.62 -23.44
CA THR A 378 -93.64 8.35 -24.17
C THR A 378 -93.17 8.48 -25.62
N VAL A 379 -93.29 9.67 -26.23
CA VAL A 379 -92.95 9.88 -27.64
C VAL A 379 -91.82 10.91 -27.77
N VAL A 380 -91.99 12.12 -27.23
CA VAL A 380 -91.04 13.21 -27.47
C VAL A 380 -89.69 12.94 -26.81
N THR A 381 -89.69 12.59 -25.51
CA THR A 381 -88.46 12.31 -24.77
C THR A 381 -87.61 11.20 -25.39
N PRO A 382 -88.15 10.00 -25.73
CA PRO A 382 -87.32 8.95 -26.33
C PRO A 382 -86.84 9.30 -27.74
N ILE A 383 -87.61 10.05 -28.54
CA ILE A 383 -87.15 10.51 -29.86
C ILE A 383 -85.95 11.45 -29.72
N VAL A 384 -86.03 12.44 -28.82
CA VAL A 384 -84.93 13.39 -28.58
C VAL A 384 -83.69 12.68 -28.05
N VAL A 385 -83.85 11.79 -27.06
CA VAL A 385 -82.75 10.98 -26.52
C VAL A 385 -82.13 10.10 -27.62
N GLY A 386 -82.97 9.45 -28.43
CA GLY A 386 -82.51 8.62 -29.54
C GLY A 386 -81.72 9.41 -30.58
N LEU A 387 -82.18 10.61 -30.93
CA LEU A 387 -81.49 11.50 -31.88
C LEU A 387 -80.13 11.96 -31.32
N CYS A 388 -80.06 12.38 -30.06
CA CYS A 388 -78.80 12.73 -29.41
C CYS A 388 -77.82 11.55 -29.33
N LEU A 389 -78.33 10.35 -29.02
CA LEU A 389 -77.52 9.13 -28.95
C LEU A 389 -77.01 8.72 -30.35
N SER A 390 -77.83 8.82 -31.38
CA SER A 390 -77.40 8.57 -32.76
C SER A 390 -76.32 9.55 -33.20
N LEU A 391 -76.45 10.83 -32.86
CA LEU A 391 -75.47 11.85 -33.19
C LEU A 391 -74.13 11.53 -32.51
N THR A 392 -74.17 11.16 -31.22
CA THR A 392 -72.98 10.80 -30.45
C THR A 392 -72.26 9.59 -31.04
N ILE A 393 -73.01 8.54 -31.42
CA ILE A 393 -72.46 7.34 -32.06
C ILE A 393 -71.79 7.72 -33.39
N VAL A 394 -72.48 8.49 -34.25
CA VAL A 394 -71.92 8.91 -35.54
C VAL A 394 -70.63 9.72 -35.34
N THR A 395 -70.63 10.73 -34.46
CA THR A 395 -69.43 11.54 -34.19
C THR A 395 -68.30 10.72 -33.57
N GLY A 396 -68.62 9.79 -32.66
CA GLY A 396 -67.65 8.90 -32.04
C GLY A 396 -67.03 7.93 -33.04
N SER A 397 -67.83 7.36 -33.93
CA SER A 397 -67.37 6.51 -35.03
C SER A 397 -66.47 7.25 -36.01
N VAL A 398 -66.82 8.49 -36.37
CA VAL A 398 -65.99 9.34 -37.24
C VAL A 398 -64.65 9.67 -36.57
N ALA A 399 -64.64 10.02 -35.29
CA ALA A 399 -63.41 10.27 -34.53
C ALA A 399 -62.54 9.01 -34.40
N TYR A 400 -63.16 7.85 -34.16
CA TYR A 400 -62.46 6.56 -34.12
C TYR A 400 -61.81 6.22 -35.46
N LEU A 401 -62.56 6.41 -36.56
CA LEU A 401 -62.06 6.17 -37.92
C LEU A 401 -60.91 7.11 -38.28
N SER A 402 -60.97 8.37 -37.85
CA SER A 402 -59.91 9.37 -38.06
C SER A 402 -58.58 8.94 -37.45
N ILE A 403 -58.59 8.26 -36.30
CA ILE A 403 -57.36 7.88 -35.59
C ILE A 403 -56.85 6.51 -36.06
N GLN A 404 -57.74 5.54 -36.28
CA GLN A 404 -57.33 4.16 -36.58
C GLN A 404 -57.09 3.92 -38.07
N GLN A 405 -57.87 4.58 -38.95
CA GLN A 405 -57.84 4.34 -40.39
C GLN A 405 -57.90 5.67 -41.17
N PRO A 406 -56.83 6.48 -41.15
CA PRO A 406 -56.85 7.84 -41.73
C PRO A 406 -57.19 7.84 -43.23
N HIS A 407 -56.84 6.79 -43.97
CA HIS A 407 -57.19 6.67 -45.40
C HIS A 407 -58.69 6.51 -45.63
N THR A 408 -59.37 5.73 -44.80
CA THR A 408 -60.83 5.55 -44.90
C THR A 408 -61.57 6.81 -44.46
N TYR A 409 -61.07 7.50 -43.44
CA TYR A 409 -61.61 8.80 -43.01
C TYR A 409 -61.53 9.84 -44.14
N LYS A 410 -60.38 9.96 -44.83
CA LYS A 410 -60.24 10.84 -46.00
C LYS A 410 -61.24 10.51 -47.10
N ARG A 411 -61.41 9.22 -47.45
CA ARG A 411 -62.42 8.79 -48.42
C ARG A 411 -63.83 9.20 -48.01
N VAL A 412 -64.20 8.99 -46.75
CA VAL A 412 -65.53 9.37 -46.23
C VAL A 412 -65.73 10.88 -46.26
N GLN A 413 -64.69 11.67 -46.01
CA GLN A 413 -64.73 13.14 -46.11
C GLN A 413 -64.90 13.65 -47.55
N GLU A 414 -64.44 12.88 -48.54
CA GLU A 414 -64.57 13.19 -49.97
C GLU A 414 -65.97 12.85 -50.52
N ILE A 415 -66.72 11.93 -49.91
CA ILE A 415 -68.10 11.57 -50.33
C ILE A 415 -69.05 12.77 -50.40
N PRO A 416 -69.17 13.64 -49.38
CA PRO A 416 -70.05 14.79 -49.47
C PRO A 416 -69.56 15.82 -50.49
N ARG A 417 -68.25 15.94 -50.74
CA ARG A 417 -67.71 16.80 -51.82
C ARG A 417 -68.09 16.25 -53.19
N ALA A 418 -67.89 14.96 -53.42
CA ALA A 418 -68.29 14.28 -54.66
C ALA A 418 -69.81 14.33 -54.88
N ALA A 419 -70.61 14.20 -53.82
CA ALA A 419 -72.06 14.33 -53.87
C ALA A 419 -72.50 15.78 -54.14
N PHE A 420 -71.81 16.76 -53.56
CA PHE A 420 -72.06 18.19 -53.81
C PHE A 420 -71.64 18.60 -55.23
N GLU A 421 -70.54 18.06 -55.76
CA GLU A 421 -70.14 18.23 -57.16
C GLU A 421 -71.13 17.59 -58.15
N LEU A 422 -71.75 16.47 -57.78
CA LEU A 422 -72.83 15.83 -58.55
C LEU A 422 -74.15 16.62 -58.50
N LEU A 423 -74.46 17.27 -57.37
CA LEU A 423 -75.68 18.08 -57.18
C LEU A 423 -75.54 19.51 -57.69
N ALA A 424 -74.33 20.08 -57.67
CA ALA A 424 -74.04 21.46 -58.07
C ALA A 424 -73.84 21.65 -59.57
N GLY A 425 -73.83 20.57 -60.37
CA GLY A 425 -73.85 20.63 -61.83
C GLY A 425 -72.77 21.53 -62.44
N SER A 426 -71.61 20.94 -62.77
CA SER A 426 -70.52 21.43 -63.64
C SER A 426 -69.19 21.77 -62.97
N MET A 427 -68.20 20.88 -63.14
CA MET A 427 -66.90 21.06 -63.82
C MET A 427 -65.89 20.04 -63.25
N PRO A 428 -65.16 19.28 -64.09
CA PRO A 428 -64.15 18.35 -63.59
C PRO A 428 -62.94 19.13 -63.03
N PRO A 429 -62.32 18.69 -61.93
CA PRO A 429 -61.10 19.32 -61.46
C PRO A 429 -59.94 19.01 -62.42
N GLU A 430 -59.27 20.08 -62.82
CA GLU A 430 -57.98 20.11 -63.50
C GLU A 430 -56.96 19.24 -62.74
N LYS A 431 -56.40 18.24 -63.41
CA LYS A 431 -55.28 17.44 -62.91
C LYS A 431 -54.10 18.37 -62.64
N LEU A 432 -53.82 18.68 -61.38
CA LEU A 432 -52.51 19.20 -60.99
C LEU A 432 -51.49 18.04 -60.92
N PRO A 433 -50.23 18.30 -61.33
CA PRO A 433 -49.25 17.27 -61.65
C PRO A 433 -48.73 16.54 -60.41
N GLU A 434 -48.38 15.27 -60.60
CA GLU A 434 -47.71 14.42 -59.62
C GLU A 434 -46.41 15.08 -59.13
N PRO A 435 -46.10 15.06 -57.83
CA PRO A 435 -44.78 15.47 -57.35
C PRO A 435 -43.76 14.43 -57.81
N SER A 436 -42.84 14.90 -58.66
CA SER A 436 -41.64 14.21 -59.10
C SER A 436 -40.91 13.52 -57.94
N SER A 437 -40.66 12.23 -58.13
CA SER A 437 -39.64 11.43 -57.43
C SER A 437 -38.30 12.18 -57.33
N PRO A 438 -37.63 12.20 -56.18
CA PRO A 438 -36.25 12.67 -56.13
C PRO A 438 -35.36 11.66 -56.85
N LEU A 439 -34.63 12.18 -57.83
CA LEU A 439 -33.54 11.52 -58.53
C LEU A 439 -32.52 10.99 -57.52
N VAL A 440 -32.23 9.70 -57.65
CA VAL A 440 -31.03 9.07 -57.14
C VAL A 440 -29.89 9.52 -58.06
N GLU A 441 -29.06 10.45 -57.58
CA GLU A 441 -27.75 10.70 -58.17
C GLU A 441 -26.76 9.67 -57.62
N SER A 442 -26.06 9.07 -58.58
CA SER A 442 -24.98 8.10 -58.49
C SER A 442 -23.71 8.65 -57.89
#